data_AF-A0A246EIN7-F1
#
_entry.id   AF-A0A246EIN7-F1
#
_cell.length_a   1.000
_cell.length_b   1.000
_cell.length_c   1.000
_cell.angle_alpha   90.00
_cell.angle_beta   90.00
_cell.angle_gamma   90.00
#
_symmetry.space_group_name_H-M   'P 1'
#
loop_
_entity.id
_entity.type
_entity.pdbx_description
1 polymer ?
#
loop_
_entity_poly.entity_id
_entity_poly.type
_entity_poly.pdbx_seq_one_letter_code
_entity_poly.pdbx_strand_id
1 'polypeptide(L)'
;MIYTPKRKEKKDYSLSFNNNSELKLQKEKKMILQNEFRNKYLGEDSALIKTLEKISLSQINRFYSLLENSTSLSEEDIKIFVKKQLDRAIVTNDDDLKSAKDFYEYYQEHFLELENNITNKSNFEHLIALEMMKDYIRFYTGVKNIKESLKRTDEKKGDN
;
A
#
# COMPACT_ATOMS: atom_id res chain seq x y z
N MET A 1 22.50 -50.04 5.17
CA MET A 1 22.96 -48.73 4.66
C MET A 1 21.75 -47.94 4.23
N ILE A 2 21.49 -46.79 4.84
CA ILE A 2 20.39 -45.89 4.45
C ILE A 2 20.88 -45.12 3.22
N TYR A 3 20.19 -45.29 2.08
CA TYR A 3 20.48 -44.55 0.86
C TYR A 3 19.94 -43.12 1.01
N THR A 4 20.83 -42.14 1.13
CA THR A 4 20.45 -40.72 1.15
C THR A 4 20.71 -40.14 -0.24
N PRO A 5 19.67 -39.77 -1.01
CA PRO A 5 19.86 -39.22 -2.35
C PRO A 5 20.63 -37.90 -2.28
N LYS A 6 21.70 -37.77 -3.09
CA LYS A 6 22.48 -36.53 -3.18
C LYS A 6 21.57 -35.39 -3.66
N ARG A 7 21.47 -34.34 -2.85
CA ARG A 7 20.73 -33.12 -3.16
C ARG A 7 21.37 -32.47 -4.39
N LYS A 8 20.58 -32.23 -5.45
CA LYS A 8 21.04 -31.42 -6.60
C LYS A 8 21.48 -30.05 -6.08
N GLU A 9 22.66 -29.59 -6.51
CA GLU A 9 23.15 -28.26 -6.20
C GLU A 9 22.11 -27.22 -6.65
N LYS A 10 21.81 -26.26 -5.78
CA LYS A 10 20.91 -25.16 -6.13
C LYS A 10 21.62 -24.33 -7.20
N LYS A 11 20.99 -24.16 -8.36
CA LYS A 11 21.38 -23.08 -9.29
C LYS A 11 21.23 -21.77 -8.54
N ASP A 12 22.31 -21.01 -8.46
CA ASP A 12 22.24 -19.64 -7.95
C ASP A 12 21.51 -18.79 -8.99
N TYR A 13 20.30 -18.35 -8.63
CA TYR A 13 19.50 -17.40 -9.41
C TYR A 13 19.72 -15.98 -8.91
N SER A 14 20.79 -15.70 -8.16
CA SER A 14 21.16 -14.35 -7.80
C SER A 14 21.29 -13.53 -9.07
N LEU A 15 20.35 -12.60 -9.26
CA LEU A 15 20.33 -11.67 -10.37
C LEU A 15 21.61 -10.82 -10.24
N SER A 16 22.64 -11.13 -11.03
CA SER A 16 23.77 -10.24 -11.21
C SER A 16 23.29 -9.02 -12.00
N PHE A 17 22.79 -8.02 -11.28
CA PHE A 17 22.45 -6.71 -11.84
C PHE A 17 23.75 -6.03 -12.28
N ASN A 18 24.10 -6.20 -13.55
CA ASN A 18 25.40 -5.81 -14.09
C ASN A 18 25.64 -4.29 -14.25
N ASN A 19 24.75 -3.38 -13.82
CA ASN A 19 24.98 -1.93 -13.98
C ASN A 19 24.56 -1.10 -12.76
N ASN A 20 25.55 -0.70 -11.95
CA ASN A 20 25.40 0.25 -10.83
C ASN A 20 24.76 1.59 -11.24
N SER A 21 24.92 2.00 -12.50
CA SER A 21 24.34 3.22 -13.09
C SER A 21 22.84 3.12 -13.31
N GLU A 22 22.34 1.98 -13.77
CA GLU A 22 20.91 1.74 -14.01
C GLU A 22 20.11 1.69 -12.70
N LEU A 23 20.70 1.08 -11.65
CA LEU A 23 20.16 1.10 -10.29
C LEU A 23 20.10 2.52 -9.70
N LYS A 24 21.08 3.38 -9.98
CA LYS A 24 21.08 4.78 -9.53
C LYS A 24 19.98 5.58 -10.23
N LEU A 25 19.85 5.45 -11.55
CA LEU A 25 18.80 6.13 -12.32
C LEU A 25 17.39 5.71 -11.88
N GLN A 26 17.16 4.43 -11.57
CA GLN A 26 15.87 3.98 -11.02
C GLN A 26 15.58 4.56 -9.63
N LYS A 27 16.60 4.67 -8.75
CA LYS A 27 16.46 5.30 -7.44
C LYS A 27 16.13 6.79 -7.54
N GLU A 28 16.79 7.51 -8.44
CA GLU A 28 16.53 8.93 -8.68
C GLU A 28 15.10 9.14 -9.20
N LYS A 29 14.66 8.36 -10.20
CA LYS A 29 13.28 8.37 -10.69
C LYS A 29 12.27 8.08 -9.57
N LYS A 30 12.53 7.07 -8.74
CA LYS A 30 11.69 6.76 -7.58
C LYS A 30 11.59 7.95 -6.62
N MET A 31 12.69 8.60 -6.28
CA MET A 31 12.69 9.77 -5.39
C MET A 31 11.88 10.94 -5.97
N ILE A 32 12.01 11.21 -7.27
CA ILE A 32 11.26 12.27 -7.94
C ILE A 32 9.75 11.99 -7.84
N LEU A 33 9.32 10.77 -8.20
CA LEU A 33 7.91 10.37 -8.13
C LEU A 33 7.36 10.39 -6.70
N GLN A 34 8.16 10.01 -5.71
CA GLN A 34 7.77 10.11 -4.30
C GLN A 34 7.57 11.57 -3.87
N ASN A 35 8.44 12.48 -4.32
CA ASN A 35 8.31 13.91 -4.02
C ASN A 35 7.10 14.52 -4.72
N GLU A 36 6.84 14.18 -5.98
CA GLU A 36 5.65 14.59 -6.70
C GLU A 36 4.37 14.10 -6.01
N PHE A 37 4.36 12.84 -5.58
CA PHE A 37 3.25 12.28 -4.81
C PHE A 37 3.01 13.05 -3.51
N ARG A 38 4.08 13.36 -2.75
CA ARG A 38 3.98 14.16 -1.52
C ARG A 38 3.39 15.53 -1.77
N ASN A 39 3.91 16.25 -2.75
CA ASN A 39 3.48 17.60 -3.06
C ASN A 39 2.02 17.64 -3.54
N LYS A 40 1.59 16.62 -4.30
CA LYS A 40 0.24 16.58 -4.87
C LYS A 40 -0.81 16.09 -3.88
N TYR A 41 -0.50 15.08 -3.06
CA TYR A 41 -1.50 14.35 -2.29
C TYR A 41 -1.32 14.43 -0.78
N LEU A 42 -0.22 14.98 -0.26
CA LEU A 42 0.11 14.94 1.18
C LEU A 42 0.27 16.32 1.82
N GLY A 43 -0.44 17.33 1.29
CA GLY A 43 -0.55 18.63 1.93
C GLY A 43 -1.35 18.60 3.24
N GLU A 44 -1.30 19.70 4.00
CA GLU A 44 -2.13 19.91 5.18
C GLU A 44 -3.62 19.76 4.82
N ASP A 45 -4.38 19.04 5.65
CA ASP A 45 -5.80 18.70 5.44
C ASP A 45 -6.15 17.83 4.23
N SER A 46 -5.15 17.18 3.60
CA SER A 46 -5.37 16.27 2.48
C SER A 46 -6.47 15.24 2.76
N ALA A 47 -7.42 15.15 1.82
CA ALA A 47 -8.46 14.13 1.82
C ALA A 47 -7.86 12.72 1.81
N LEU A 48 -6.77 12.49 1.07
CA LEU A 48 -6.04 11.23 1.11
C LEU A 48 -5.62 10.89 2.55
N ILE A 49 -4.97 11.81 3.26
CA ILE A 49 -4.49 11.56 4.63
C ILE A 49 -5.64 11.14 5.54
N LYS A 50 -6.78 11.84 5.47
CA LYS A 50 -7.98 11.51 6.26
C LYS A 50 -8.49 10.09 5.98
N THR A 51 -8.40 9.61 4.74
CA THR A 51 -8.75 8.22 4.41
C THR A 51 -7.70 7.22 4.91
N LEU A 52 -6.40 7.55 4.81
CA LEU A 52 -5.29 6.70 5.25
C LEU A 52 -5.23 6.54 6.78
N GLU A 53 -5.73 7.52 7.54
CA GLU A 53 -5.83 7.42 9.01
C GLU A 53 -6.93 6.46 9.48
N LYS A 54 -7.98 6.26 8.66
CA LYS A 54 -9.13 5.43 9.01
C LYS A 54 -8.96 3.97 8.62
N ILE A 55 -8.30 3.69 7.50
CA ILE A 55 -8.12 2.33 6.99
C ILE A 55 -7.16 1.53 7.90
N SER A 56 -7.46 0.24 8.08
CA SER A 56 -6.58 -0.65 8.83
C SER A 56 -5.41 -1.18 8.01
N LEU A 57 -4.34 -1.57 8.72
CA LEU A 57 -3.18 -2.23 8.12
C LEU A 57 -3.55 -3.56 7.42
N SER A 58 -4.59 -4.26 7.90
CA SER A 58 -5.09 -5.51 7.29
C SER A 58 -5.65 -5.24 5.90
N GLN A 59 -6.51 -4.23 5.77
CA GLN A 59 -7.17 -3.88 4.51
C GLN A 59 -6.15 -3.42 3.45
N ILE A 60 -5.20 -2.56 3.83
CA ILE A 60 -4.18 -2.12 2.87
C ILE A 60 -3.22 -3.25 2.47
N ASN A 61 -2.86 -4.15 3.40
CA ASN A 61 -2.00 -5.28 3.03
C ASN A 61 -2.70 -6.21 2.05
N ARG A 62 -4.00 -6.47 2.22
CA ARG A 62 -4.81 -7.24 1.25
C ARG A 62 -4.81 -6.56 -0.12
N PHE A 63 -5.03 -5.25 -0.13
CA PHE A 63 -5.02 -4.46 -1.35
C PHE A 63 -3.64 -4.50 -2.04
N TYR A 64 -2.57 -4.30 -1.28
CA TYR A 64 -1.20 -4.34 -1.76
C TYR A 64 -0.79 -5.72 -2.26
N SER A 65 -1.18 -6.81 -1.58
CA SER A 65 -0.85 -8.17 -2.03
C SER A 65 -1.48 -8.53 -3.38
N LEU A 66 -2.62 -7.93 -3.73
CA LEU A 66 -3.18 -8.07 -5.08
C LEU A 66 -2.27 -7.37 -6.09
N LEU A 67 -1.82 -6.15 -5.76
CA LEU A 67 -1.00 -5.30 -6.62
C LEU A 67 0.46 -5.79 -6.72
N GLU A 68 1.00 -6.44 -5.70
CA GLU A 68 2.37 -6.98 -5.74
C GLU A 68 2.44 -8.26 -6.57
N ASN A 69 1.36 -9.06 -6.58
CA ASN A 69 1.22 -10.20 -7.47
C ASN A 69 0.77 -9.79 -8.89
N SER A 70 0.63 -8.48 -9.17
CA SER A 70 0.03 -7.94 -10.39
C SER A 70 0.94 -7.83 -11.60
N THR A 71 2.03 -8.60 -11.70
CA THR A 71 2.76 -8.68 -12.97
C THR A 71 1.84 -9.08 -14.15
N SER A 72 0.62 -9.53 -13.87
CA SER A 72 -0.47 -9.84 -14.80
C SER A 72 -1.84 -9.17 -14.54
N LEU A 73 -2.07 -8.38 -13.47
CA LEU A 73 -3.42 -7.78 -13.28
C LEU A 73 -3.57 -6.53 -14.13
N SER A 74 -4.63 -6.51 -14.90
CA SER A 74 -5.03 -5.34 -15.68
C SER A 74 -5.61 -4.26 -14.78
N GLU A 75 -5.62 -3.01 -15.24
CA GLU A 75 -6.33 -1.91 -14.60
C GLU A 75 -7.81 -2.27 -14.33
N GLU A 76 -8.41 -3.06 -15.23
CA GLU A 76 -9.77 -3.57 -15.11
C GLU A 76 -9.94 -4.50 -13.89
N ASP A 77 -8.95 -5.36 -13.62
CA ASP A 77 -8.99 -6.23 -12.43
C ASP A 77 -8.95 -5.42 -11.13
N ILE A 78 -8.17 -4.34 -11.11
CA ILE A 78 -8.09 -3.42 -9.97
C ILE A 78 -9.43 -2.69 -9.79
N LYS A 79 -10.04 -2.21 -10.88
CA LYS A 79 -11.37 -1.57 -10.87
C LYS A 79 -12.44 -2.52 -10.34
N ILE A 80 -12.48 -3.76 -10.83
CA ILE A 80 -13.41 -4.80 -10.36
C ILE A 80 -13.20 -5.08 -8.87
N PHE A 81 -11.95 -5.16 -8.41
CA PHE A 81 -11.66 -5.37 -7.00
C PHE A 81 -12.18 -4.22 -6.13
N VAL A 82 -11.83 -2.98 -6.45
CA VAL A 82 -12.24 -1.80 -5.68
C VAL A 82 -13.76 -1.70 -5.62
N LYS A 83 -14.46 -1.89 -6.75
CA LYS A 83 -15.93 -1.91 -6.79
C LYS A 83 -16.52 -2.98 -5.87
N LYS A 84 -15.97 -4.20 -5.88
CA LYS A 84 -16.40 -5.28 -4.98
C LYS A 84 -16.18 -4.94 -3.50
N GLN A 85 -15.12 -4.21 -3.15
CA GLN A 85 -14.91 -3.79 -1.76
C GLN A 85 -15.93 -2.74 -1.33
N LEU A 86 -16.25 -1.78 -2.21
CA LEU A 86 -17.29 -0.78 -1.96
C LEU A 86 -18.68 -1.42 -1.79
N ASP A 87 -19.05 -2.33 -2.69
CA ASP A 87 -20.33 -3.06 -2.62
C ASP A 87 -20.45 -3.84 -1.29
N ARG A 88 -19.36 -4.48 -0.85
CA ARG A 88 -19.31 -5.19 0.43
C ARG A 88 -19.39 -4.26 1.63
N ALA A 89 -18.78 -3.08 1.57
CA ALA A 89 -18.78 -2.11 2.66
C ALA A 89 -20.18 -1.56 2.96
N ILE A 90 -21.09 -1.56 1.98
CA ILE A 90 -22.48 -1.11 2.15
C ILE A 90 -23.31 -2.15 2.94
N VAL A 91 -23.11 -3.44 2.70
CA VAL A 91 -23.99 -4.51 3.20
C VAL A 91 -23.41 -5.21 4.44
N THR A 92 -22.11 -5.10 4.68
CA THR A 92 -21.43 -5.80 5.77
C THR A 92 -21.68 -5.19 7.14
N ASN A 93 -21.55 -6.01 8.19
CA ASN A 93 -21.41 -5.55 9.58
C ASN A 93 -19.95 -5.49 10.05
N ASP A 94 -19.00 -5.77 9.16
CA ASP A 94 -17.56 -5.71 9.43
C ASP A 94 -17.07 -4.25 9.47
N ASP A 95 -16.75 -3.76 10.67
CA ASP A 95 -16.25 -2.40 10.90
C ASP A 95 -14.91 -2.14 10.20
N ASP A 96 -14.06 -3.18 10.04
CA ASP A 96 -12.78 -3.07 9.34
C ASP A 96 -13.01 -2.72 7.86
N LEU A 97 -14.03 -3.35 7.26
CA LEU A 97 -14.37 -3.11 5.86
C LEU A 97 -15.12 -1.77 5.67
N LYS A 98 -15.97 -1.38 6.63
CA LYS A 98 -16.63 -0.07 6.63
C LYS A 98 -15.62 1.08 6.73
N SER A 99 -14.62 0.96 7.61
CA SER A 99 -13.59 1.99 7.78
C SER A 99 -12.71 2.18 6.54
N ALA A 100 -12.57 1.14 5.71
CA ALA A 100 -11.83 1.19 4.45
C ALA A 100 -12.64 1.80 3.28
N LYS A 101 -13.95 2.04 3.46
CA LYS A 101 -14.82 2.56 2.40
C LYS A 101 -14.30 3.88 1.82
N ASP A 102 -14.04 4.86 2.68
CA ASP A 102 -13.57 6.19 2.26
C ASP A 102 -12.27 6.10 1.44
N PHE A 103 -11.37 5.17 1.81
CA PHE A 103 -10.14 4.92 1.05
C PHE A 103 -10.44 4.38 -0.35
N TYR A 104 -11.32 3.39 -0.46
CA TYR A 104 -11.66 2.81 -1.77
C TYR A 104 -12.41 3.80 -2.67
N GLU A 105 -13.27 4.66 -2.12
CA GLU A 105 -13.93 5.74 -2.87
C GLU A 105 -12.89 6.74 -3.38
N TYR A 106 -12.03 7.24 -2.50
CA TYR A 106 -10.96 8.18 -2.85
C TYR A 106 -9.99 7.59 -3.89
N TYR A 107 -9.63 6.31 -3.72
CA TYR A 107 -8.74 5.61 -4.63
C TYR A 107 -9.37 5.45 -6.01
N GLN A 108 -10.64 5.05 -6.07
CA GLN A 108 -11.38 4.97 -7.33
C GLN A 108 -11.44 6.33 -8.03
N GLU A 109 -11.74 7.38 -7.27
CA GLU A 109 -11.92 8.74 -7.80
C GLU A 109 -10.62 9.38 -8.28
N HIS A 110 -9.47 9.11 -7.66
CA HIS A 110 -8.24 9.87 -7.95
C HIS A 110 -7.07 9.05 -8.51
N PHE A 111 -7.17 7.71 -8.46
CA PHE A 111 -6.13 6.80 -8.93
C PHE A 111 -6.60 5.82 -10.01
N LEU A 112 -7.92 5.63 -10.17
CA LEU A 112 -8.52 4.77 -11.20
C LEU A 112 -9.32 5.54 -12.27
N GLU A 113 -9.29 6.88 -12.27
CA GLU A 113 -10.20 7.77 -13.02
C GLU A 113 -10.66 7.20 -14.36
N LEU A 114 -11.96 6.87 -14.39
CA LEU A 114 -12.69 6.11 -15.40
C LEU A 114 -13.01 6.88 -16.70
N GLU A 115 -12.59 8.14 -16.84
CA GLU A 115 -12.88 8.96 -18.02
C GLU A 115 -11.63 9.64 -18.62
N ASN A 116 -11.18 9.08 -19.74
CA ASN A 116 -10.63 9.79 -20.91
C ASN A 116 -9.34 10.60 -20.82
N ASN A 117 -8.61 10.66 -19.71
CA ASN A 117 -7.23 11.16 -19.72
C ASN A 117 -6.25 10.03 -19.43
N ILE A 118 -5.95 9.24 -20.47
CA ILE A 118 -4.74 8.41 -20.52
C ILE A 118 -3.54 9.36 -20.49
N THR A 119 -3.19 9.83 -19.31
CA THR A 119 -1.76 9.96 -19.04
C THR A 119 -1.32 8.56 -18.69
N ASN A 120 -0.52 7.96 -19.58
CA ASN A 120 0.19 6.71 -19.37
C ASN A 120 1.04 6.81 -18.10
N LYS A 121 0.44 6.81 -16.91
CA LYS A 121 1.18 6.63 -15.66
C LYS A 121 1.75 5.23 -15.76
N SER A 122 3.07 5.15 -15.80
CA SER A 122 3.73 3.85 -15.86
C SER A 122 3.26 2.99 -14.69
N ASN A 123 3.17 1.66 -14.86
CA ASN A 123 2.90 0.74 -13.75
C ASN A 123 3.81 1.03 -12.54
N PHE A 124 5.02 1.54 -12.81
CA PHE A 124 5.96 1.99 -11.80
C PHE A 124 5.45 3.17 -10.96
N GLU A 125 4.90 4.23 -11.55
CA GLU A 125 4.32 5.36 -10.80
C GLU A 125 3.18 4.94 -9.89
N HIS A 126 2.33 4.04 -10.38
CA HIS A 126 1.23 3.48 -9.61
C HIS A 126 1.74 2.67 -8.41
N LEU A 127 2.75 1.82 -8.62
CA LEU A 127 3.40 1.06 -7.55
C LEU A 127 4.04 1.99 -6.50
N ILE A 128 4.69 3.08 -6.93
CA ILE A 128 5.26 4.07 -6.00
C ILE A 128 4.15 4.75 -5.19
N ALA A 129 3.04 5.14 -5.81
CA ALA A 129 1.91 5.74 -5.10
C ALA A 129 1.34 4.79 -4.03
N LEU A 130 1.20 3.50 -4.35
CA LEU A 130 0.72 2.48 -3.41
C LEU A 130 1.70 2.20 -2.26
N GLU A 131 2.99 2.11 -2.58
CA GLU A 131 4.07 1.96 -1.58
C GLU A 131 4.03 3.12 -0.60
N MET A 132 3.90 4.35 -1.12
CA MET A 132 3.74 5.55 -0.32
C MET A 132 2.50 5.46 0.59
N MET A 133 1.31 5.19 0.05
CA MET A 133 0.08 5.05 0.87
C MET A 133 0.24 4.03 2.00
N LYS A 134 0.82 2.86 1.70
CA LYS A 134 1.09 1.79 2.68
C LYS A 134 2.02 2.26 3.80
N ASP A 135 3.08 2.97 3.46
CA ASP A 135 4.02 3.51 4.45
C ASP A 135 3.37 4.58 5.34
N TYR A 136 2.51 5.44 4.78
CA TYR A 136 1.73 6.39 5.56
C TYR A 136 0.78 5.70 6.54
N ILE A 137 0.05 4.67 6.10
CA ILE A 137 -0.84 3.90 6.99
C ILE A 137 -0.05 3.25 8.12
N ARG A 138 1.13 2.67 7.83
CA ARG A 138 2.03 2.11 8.85
C ARG A 138 2.46 3.17 9.85
N PHE A 139 2.82 4.36 9.38
CA PHE A 139 3.20 5.48 10.23
C PHE A 139 2.07 5.87 11.19
N TYR A 140 0.86 6.12 10.68
CA TYR A 140 -0.29 6.50 11.51
C TYR A 140 -0.72 5.40 12.47
N THR A 141 -0.67 4.14 12.05
CA THR A 141 -0.90 2.99 12.92
C THR A 141 0.12 2.96 14.07
N GLY A 142 1.40 3.19 13.76
CA GLY A 142 2.47 3.29 14.77
C GLY A 142 2.22 4.41 15.77
N VAL A 143 1.89 5.60 15.28
CA VAL A 143 1.56 6.77 16.12
C VAL A 143 0.37 6.47 17.04
N LYS A 144 -0.69 5.84 16.52
CA LYS A 144 -1.87 5.44 17.30
C LYS A 144 -1.49 4.47 18.43
N ASN A 145 -0.72 3.42 18.10
CA ASN A 145 -0.27 2.43 19.08
C ASN A 145 0.58 3.05 20.19
N ILE A 146 1.47 3.99 19.84
CA ILE A 146 2.27 4.72 20.83
C ILE A 146 1.38 5.56 21.74
N LYS A 147 0.43 6.32 21.18
CA LYS A 147 -0.52 7.14 21.96
C LYS A 147 -1.36 6.29 22.92
N GLU A 148 -1.87 5.15 22.46
CA GLU A 148 -2.64 4.22 23.30
C GLU A 148 -1.77 3.63 24.43
N SER A 149 -0.52 3.29 24.13
CA SER A 149 0.42 2.77 25.12
C SER A 149 0.75 3.80 26.21
N LEU A 150 0.92 5.07 25.82
CA LEU A 150 1.13 6.17 26.76
C LEU A 150 -0.09 6.37 27.68
N LYS A 151 -1.30 6.44 27.11
CA LYS A 151 -2.55 6.57 27.91
C LYS A 151 -2.70 5.46 28.95
N ARG A 152 -2.48 4.20 28.55
CA ARG A 152 -2.53 3.04 29.45
C ARG A 152 -1.46 3.10 30.56
N THR A 153 -0.34 3.77 30.31
CA THR A 153 0.73 3.93 31.30
C THR A 153 0.39 5.02 32.31
N ASP A 154 -0.28 6.09 31.88
CA ASP A 154 -0.73 7.18 32.75
C ASP A 154 -1.92 6.75 33.62
N GLU A 155 -2.87 5.97 33.08
CA GLU A 155 -4.00 5.39 33.85
C GLU A 155 -3.48 4.50 35.00
N LYS A 156 -2.47 3.66 34.74
CA LYS A 156 -1.85 2.81 35.77
C LYS A 156 -1.08 3.57 36.86
N LYS A 157 -0.74 4.84 36.64
CA LYS A 157 -0.08 5.69 37.64
C LYS A 157 -1.08 6.48 38.50
N GLY A 158 -2.31 6.65 38.04
CA GLY A 158 -3.38 7.34 38.78
C GLY A 158 -4.09 6.49 39.82
N ASP A 159 -3.95 5.15 39.73
CA ASP A 159 -4.59 4.18 40.62
C ASP A 159 -3.69 3.74 41.81
N ASN A 160 -2.60 4.46 42.09
CA ASN A 160 -1.62 4.14 43.14
C ASN A 160 -1.44 5.28 44.15
#